data_AF-A0A926GD21-F1
#
_entry.id   AF-A0A926GD21-F1
#
_cell.length_a   1.000
_cell.length_b   1.000
_cell.length_c   1.000
_cell.angle_alpha   90.00
_cell.angle_beta   90.00
_cell.angle_gamma   90.00
#
_symmetry.space_group_name_H-M   'P 1'
#
loop_
_entity.id
_entity.type
_entity.pdbx_description
1 polymer ?
#
loop_
_entity_poly.entity_id
_entity_poly.type
_entity_poly.pdbx_seq_one_letter_code
_entity_poly.pdbx_strand_id
1 'polypeptide(L)'
;MAGRTRYFEPDDMISIWLYRELMEGGYSREAAGRIACAICVKATVHPEAKAIAYVETYVGSRHACLPEDVPSADQWDTALFSGSDIRRVTTFNIEKMRRLIAHATAEKLRTFGSED
;
A
#
# COMPACT_ATOMS: atom_id res chain seq x y z
N MET A 1 -24.51 6.32 23.77
CA MET A 1 -23.24 6.47 23.03
C MET A 1 -23.59 6.84 21.60
N ALA A 2 -23.33 8.08 21.18
CA ALA A 2 -23.52 8.48 19.79
C ALA A 2 -22.51 7.70 18.94
N GLY A 3 -22.99 6.98 17.93
CA GLY A 3 -22.14 6.28 16.97
C GLY A 3 -21.22 7.30 16.32
N ARG A 4 -19.92 7.18 16.56
CA ARG A 4 -18.92 7.96 15.83
C ARG A 4 -18.94 7.47 14.40
N THR A 5 -19.61 8.21 13.52
CA THR A 5 -19.40 8.10 12.08
C THR A 5 -17.91 8.26 11.82
N ARG A 6 -17.23 7.14 11.52
CA ARG A 6 -15.84 7.19 11.08
C ARG A 6 -15.87 7.83 9.69
N TYR A 7 -15.32 9.03 9.57
CA TYR A 7 -14.94 9.53 8.26
C TYR A 7 -13.84 8.60 7.76
N PHE A 8 -14.14 7.85 6.70
CA PHE A 8 -13.14 7.04 6.02
C PHE A 8 -12.27 8.01 5.21
N GLU A 9 -11.03 8.17 5.64
CA GLU A 9 -10.04 8.91 4.86
C GLU A 9 -9.65 8.07 3.63
N PRO A 10 -9.22 8.68 2.51
CA PRO A 10 -8.73 7.94 1.36
C PRO A 10 -7.63 6.93 1.71
N ASP A 11 -6.85 7.22 2.74
CA ASP A 11 -5.80 6.33 3.25
C ASP A 11 -6.35 5.07 3.93
N ASP A 12 -7.55 5.12 4.53
CA ASP A 12 -8.22 3.93 5.08
C ASP A 12 -8.61 2.94 3.97
N MET A 13 -8.86 3.45 2.77
CA MET A 13 -9.24 2.65 1.60
C MET A 13 -8.05 2.07 0.83
N ILE A 14 -6.83 2.55 1.06
CA ILE A 14 -5.60 2.00 0.42
C ILE A 14 -5.48 0.51 0.67
N SER A 15 -5.68 0.08 1.92
CA SER A 15 -5.59 -1.33 2.30
C SER A 15 -6.58 -2.21 1.52
N ILE A 16 -7.83 -1.76 1.37
CA ILE A 16 -8.89 -2.51 0.69
C ILE A 16 -8.64 -2.54 -0.82
N TRP A 17 -8.29 -1.40 -1.40
CA TRP A 17 -7.97 -1.31 -2.83
C TRP A 17 -6.80 -2.22 -3.18
N LEU A 18 -5.69 -2.09 -2.48
CA LEU A 18 -4.48 -2.83 -2.76
C LEU A 18 -4.67 -4.34 -2.51
N TYR A 19 -5.41 -4.71 -1.47
CA TYR A 19 -5.78 -6.10 -1.24
C TYR A 19 -6.49 -6.70 -2.45
N ARG A 20 -7.49 -5.98 -3.00
CA ARG A 20 -8.23 -6.42 -4.18
C ARG A 20 -7.31 -6.57 -5.40
N GLU A 21 -6.48 -5.58 -5.70
CA GLU A 21 -5.56 -5.63 -6.85
C GLU A 21 -4.57 -6.80 -6.74
N LEU A 22 -4.02 -7.05 -5.55
CA LEU A 22 -3.12 -8.17 -5.32
C LEU A 22 -3.83 -9.52 -5.50
N MET A 23 -5.07 -9.64 -5.01
CA MET A 23 -5.89 -10.84 -5.21
C MET A 23 -6.20 -11.08 -6.70
N GLU A 24 -6.57 -10.04 -7.44
CA GLU A 24 -6.79 -10.11 -8.90
C GLU A 24 -5.49 -10.45 -9.64
N GLY A 25 -4.34 -10.02 -9.12
CA GLY A 25 -3.00 -10.40 -9.60
C GLY A 25 -2.52 -11.80 -9.21
N GLY A 26 -3.38 -12.61 -8.56
CA GLY A 26 -3.08 -14.00 -8.22
C GLY A 26 -2.33 -14.23 -6.91
N TYR A 27 -2.17 -13.20 -6.07
CA TYR A 27 -1.63 -13.39 -4.72
C TYR A 27 -2.62 -14.18 -3.85
N SER A 28 -2.11 -14.98 -2.90
CA SER A 28 -2.96 -15.59 -1.89
C SER A 28 -3.58 -14.52 -0.99
N ARG A 29 -4.71 -14.85 -0.36
CA ARG A 29 -5.39 -13.95 0.60
C ARG A 29 -4.46 -13.48 1.71
N GLU A 30 -3.66 -14.38 2.26
CA GLU A 30 -2.72 -14.10 3.34
C GLU A 30 -1.55 -13.24 2.87
N ALA A 31 -1.06 -13.45 1.64
CA ALA A 31 -0.01 -12.61 1.06
C ALA A 31 -0.53 -11.21 0.77
N ALA A 32 -1.66 -11.11 0.07
CA ALA A 32 -2.31 -9.84 -0.25
C ALA A 32 -2.63 -9.02 1.00
N GLY A 33 -3.20 -9.66 2.04
CA GLY A 33 -3.53 -8.98 3.30
C GLY A 33 -2.31 -8.43 4.03
N ARG A 34 -1.21 -9.19 4.08
CA ARG A 34 0.04 -8.74 4.71
C ARG A 34 0.67 -7.57 3.97
N ILE A 35 0.75 -7.64 2.64
CA ILE A 35 1.32 -6.58 1.82
C ILE A 35 0.48 -5.31 1.96
N ALA A 36 -0.84 -5.42 1.77
CA ALA A 36 -1.75 -4.29 1.84
C ALA A 36 -1.72 -3.59 3.20
N CYS A 37 -1.68 -4.35 4.30
CA CYS A 37 -1.56 -3.81 5.64
C CYS A 37 -0.23 -3.06 5.84
N ALA A 38 0.89 -3.65 5.45
CA ALA A 38 2.21 -3.03 5.59
C ALA A 38 2.32 -1.72 4.79
N ILE A 39 1.82 -1.71 3.55
CA ILE A 39 1.78 -0.51 2.72
C ILE A 39 0.86 0.55 3.32
N CYS A 40 -0.34 0.17 3.79
CA CYS A 40 -1.28 1.09 4.41
C CYS A 40 -0.67 1.77 5.65
N VAL A 41 -0.05 1.01 6.54
CA VAL A 41 0.63 1.55 7.73
C VAL A 41 1.71 2.56 7.33
N LYS A 42 2.54 2.21 6.34
CA LYS A 42 3.60 3.12 5.87
C LYS A 42 3.02 4.38 5.18
N ALA A 43 1.92 4.25 4.44
CA ALA A 43 1.23 5.37 3.79
C ALA A 43 0.59 6.33 4.79
N THR A 44 0.01 5.81 5.87
CA THR A 44 -0.56 6.62 6.95
C THR A 44 0.52 7.41 7.70
N VAL A 45 1.69 6.81 7.91
CA VAL A 45 2.83 7.50 8.57
C VAL A 45 3.49 8.53 7.64
N HIS A 46 3.44 8.31 6.32
CA HIS A 46 4.00 9.21 5.31
C HIS A 46 2.91 9.65 4.30
N PRO A 47 2.00 10.56 4.71
CA PRO A 47 0.90 11.02 3.87
C PRO A 47 1.37 11.72 2.58
N GLU A 48 2.59 12.24 2.56
CA GLU A 48 3.25 12.88 1.42
C GLU A 48 3.89 11.89 0.43
N ALA A 49 4.07 10.63 0.84
CA ALA A 49 4.79 9.65 0.03
C ALA A 49 4.07 9.41 -1.30
N LYS A 50 4.81 9.58 -2.41
CA LYS A 50 4.29 9.29 -3.75
C LYS A 50 4.30 7.79 -4.06
N ALA A 51 5.26 7.08 -3.49
CA ALA A 51 5.44 5.66 -3.67
C ALA A 51 5.93 5.01 -2.38
N ILE A 52 5.63 3.72 -2.23
CA ILE A 52 6.11 2.88 -1.12
C ILE A 52 6.63 1.58 -1.72
N ALA A 53 7.81 1.17 -1.28
CA ALA A 53 8.42 -0.09 -1.65
C ALA A 53 8.06 -1.18 -0.64
N TYR A 54 7.77 -2.38 -1.14
CA TYR A 54 7.67 -3.60 -0.35
C TYR A 54 8.88 -4.47 -0.65
N VAL A 55 9.74 -4.65 0.36
CA VAL A 55 10.98 -5.41 0.27
C VAL A 55 10.76 -6.79 0.86
N GLU A 56 11.09 -7.80 0.07
CA GLU A 56 11.17 -9.19 0.48
C GLU A 56 12.64 -9.62 0.45
N THR A 57 13.11 -10.17 1.57
CA THR A 57 14.44 -10.74 1.69
C THR A 57 14.40 -12.25 1.47
N TYR A 58 15.56 -12.87 1.22
CA TYR A 58 15.66 -14.34 1.10
C TYR A 58 15.41 -15.04 2.45
N VAL A 59 15.89 -14.42 3.53
CA VAL A 59 15.75 -14.86 4.91
C VAL A 59 15.20 -13.70 5.73
N GLY A 60 14.23 -13.97 6.60
CA GLY A 60 13.73 -12.98 7.55
C GLY A 60 12.46 -12.22 7.12
N SER A 61 12.41 -10.96 7.54
CA SER A 61 11.20 -10.15 7.60
C SER A 61 10.93 -9.39 6.30
N ARG A 62 9.65 -9.05 6.08
CA ARG A 62 9.21 -8.23 4.94
C ARG A 62 8.93 -6.81 5.42
N HIS A 63 9.33 -5.83 4.63
CA HIS A 63 9.31 -4.44 5.05
C HIS A 63 8.62 -3.54 4.03
N ALA A 64 7.75 -2.65 4.50
CA ALA A 64 7.30 -1.51 3.71
C ALA A 64 8.17 -0.30 4.07
N CYS A 65 8.82 0.31 3.09
CA CYS A 65 9.74 1.44 3.26
C CYS A 65 9.55 2.49 2.16
N LEU A 66 10.17 3.65 2.30
CA LEU A 66 10.22 4.61 1.21
C LEU A 66 11.22 4.11 0.15
N PRO A 67 10.98 4.33 -1.16
CA PRO A 67 11.87 3.84 -2.20
C PRO A 67 13.33 4.31 -2.05
N GLU A 68 13.54 5.53 -1.55
CA GLU A 68 14.87 6.09 -1.27
C GLU A 68 15.63 5.38 -0.14
N ASP A 69 14.94 4.62 0.72
CA ASP A 69 15.54 3.80 1.77
C ASP A 69 16.03 2.43 1.23
N VAL A 70 15.69 2.09 -0.02
CA VAL A 70 16.03 0.80 -0.62
C VAL A 70 17.32 0.92 -1.43
N PRO A 71 18.33 0.06 -1.19
CA PRO A 71 19.52 -0.02 -2.04
C PRO A 71 19.15 -0.20 -3.52
N SER A 72 19.94 0.43 -4.39
CA SER A 72 19.74 0.26 -5.83
C SER A 72 20.01 -1.19 -6.26
N ALA A 73 19.40 -1.63 -7.37
CA ALA A 73 19.41 -3.04 -7.77
C ALA A 73 20.83 -3.60 -7.98
N ASP A 74 21.78 -2.77 -8.43
CA ASP A 74 23.19 -3.11 -8.59
C ASP A 74 23.91 -3.41 -7.25
N GLN A 75 23.32 -3.00 -6.13
CA GLN A 75 23.88 -3.20 -4.80
C GLN A 75 23.33 -4.44 -4.10
N TRP A 76 22.30 -5.11 -4.61
CA TRP A 76 21.57 -6.16 -3.87
C TRP A 76 22.42 -7.38 -3.49
N ASP A 77 23.49 -7.66 -4.23
CA ASP A 77 24.43 -8.74 -3.94
C ASP A 77 25.45 -8.40 -2.83
N THR A 78 25.50 -7.13 -2.41
CA THR A 78 26.53 -6.63 -1.47
C THR A 78 25.96 -5.84 -0.29
N ALA A 79 24.78 -5.25 -0.47
CA ALA A 79 24.09 -4.45 0.54
C ALA A 79 22.99 -5.28 1.20
N LEU A 80 23.06 -5.38 2.53
CA LEU A 80 22.03 -6.04 3.32
C LEU A 80 20.89 -5.06 3.63
N PHE A 81 19.65 -5.54 3.52
CA PHE A 81 18.47 -4.83 4.00
C PHE A 81 18.00 -5.43 5.32
N SER A 82 18.09 -4.67 6.40
CA SER A 82 17.79 -5.16 7.76
C SER A 82 18.57 -6.44 8.14
N GLY A 83 19.82 -6.55 7.65
CA GLY A 83 20.69 -7.69 7.92
C GLY A 83 20.43 -8.93 7.05
N SER A 84 19.70 -8.81 5.93
CA SER A 84 19.43 -9.92 5.01
C SER A 84 19.45 -9.49 3.55
N ASP A 85 19.80 -10.42 2.66
CA ASP A 85 19.85 -10.15 1.21
C ASP A 85 18.46 -9.90 0.64
N ILE A 86 18.38 -8.91 -0.24
CA ILE A 86 17.14 -8.55 -0.93
C ILE A 86 16.84 -9.62 -1.99
N ARG A 87 15.64 -10.19 -1.94
CA ARG A 87 15.13 -11.12 -2.95
C ARG A 87 14.30 -10.42 -4.01
N ARG A 88 13.44 -9.50 -3.58
CA ARG A 88 12.49 -8.80 -4.46
C ARG A 88 12.07 -7.50 -3.83
N VAL A 89 11.89 -6.48 -4.67
CA VAL A 89 11.28 -5.21 -4.28
C VAL A 89 10.10 -4.95 -5.21
N THR A 90 8.96 -4.58 -4.64
CA THR A 90 7.76 -4.18 -5.39
C THR A 90 7.36 -2.78 -4.98
N THR A 91 7.34 -1.85 -5.92
CA THR A 91 7.02 -0.44 -5.64
C THR A 91 5.59 -0.12 -6.05
N PHE A 92 4.82 0.44 -5.12
CA PHE A 92 3.43 0.83 -5.32
C PHE A 92 3.33 2.35 -5.49
N ASN A 93 2.57 2.80 -6.50
CA ASN A 93 2.30 4.22 -6.73
C ASN A 93 1.13 4.70 -5.86
N ILE A 94 1.48 5.15 -4.66
CA ILE A 94 0.50 5.57 -3.63
C ILE A 94 -0.21 6.85 -4.02
N GLU A 95 0.47 7.81 -4.64
CA GLU A 95 -0.15 9.05 -5.11
C GLU A 95 -1.26 8.77 -6.12
N LYS A 96 -1.00 7.90 -7.10
CA LYS A 96 -2.01 7.51 -8.09
C LYS A 96 -3.14 6.73 -7.44
N MET A 97 -2.83 5.80 -6.53
CA MET A 97 -3.84 5.04 -5.81
C MET A 97 -4.79 5.94 -5.01
N ARG A 98 -4.25 6.91 -4.25
CA ARG A 98 -5.05 7.92 -3.52
C ARG A 98 -5.98 8.69 -4.45
N ARG A 99 -5.48 9.15 -5.61
CA ARG A 99 -6.31 9.85 -6.61
C ARG A 99 -7.43 8.98 -7.16
N LEU A 100 -7.14 7.72 -7.46
CA LEU A 100 -8.13 6.78 -7.97
C LEU A 100 -9.20 6.43 -6.91
N ILE A 101 -8.79 6.25 -5.65
CA ILE A 101 -9.68 6.11 -4.49
C ILE A 101 -10.61 7.33 -4.38
N ALA A 102 -10.04 8.53 -4.35
CA ALA A 102 -10.81 9.77 -4.22
C ALA A 102 -11.82 9.93 -5.37
N HIS A 103 -11.41 9.63 -6.61
CA HIS A 103 -12.29 9.66 -7.77
C HIS A 103 -13.45 8.66 -7.64
N ALA A 104 -13.14 7.39 -7.36
CA ALA A 104 -14.15 6.34 -7.23
C ALA A 104 -15.14 6.61 -6.09
N THR A 105 -14.68 7.18 -4.98
CA THR A 105 -15.54 7.59 -3.86
C THR A 105 -16.43 8.77 -4.24
N ALA A 106 -15.90 9.78 -4.94
CA ALA A 106 -16.67 10.93 -5.40
C ALA A 106 -17.76 10.55 -6.42
N GLU A 107 -17.46 9.64 -7.35
CA GLU A 107 -18.45 9.13 -8.32
C GLU A 107 -19.61 8.43 -7.61
N LYS A 108 -19.32 7.55 -6.66
CA LYS A 108 -20.36 6.85 -5.89
C LYS A 108 -21.25 7.82 -5.13
N LEU A 109 -20.66 8.83 -4.47
CA LEU A 109 -21.43 9.85 -3.75
C LEU A 109 -22.39 10.63 -4.66
N ARG A 110 -21.99 10.93 -5.91
CA ARG A 110 -22.86 11.61 -6.89
C ARG A 110 -24.04 10.74 -7.31
N THR A 111 -23.82 9.45 -7.54
CA THR A 111 -24.90 8.53 -7.91
C THR A 111 -25.97 8.44 -6.83
N PHE A 112 -25.59 8.37 -5.55
CA PHE A 112 -26.54 8.33 -4.43
C PHE A 112 -27.23 9.68 -4.14
N GLY A 113 -26.63 10.80 -4.51
CA GLY A 113 -27.24 12.14 -4.37
C GLY A 113 -28.19 12.54 -5.51
N SER A 114 -28.45 11.64 -6.47
CA SER A 114 -29.28 11.90 -7.65
C SER A 114 -30.70 11.31 -7.54
N GLU A 115 -31.05 10.70 -6.41
CA GLU A 115 -32.34 10.01 -6.17
C GLU A 115 -33.36 10.84 -5.35
N ASP A 116 -33.24 12.18 -5.32
CA ASP A 116 -34.27 13.09 -4.76
C ASP A 116 -34.96 13.92 -5.85
#